data_AF-A0AAD9X862-F1
#
_entry.id   AF-A0AAD9X862-F1
#
_cell.length_a   1.000
_cell.length_b   1.000
_cell.length_c   1.000
_cell.angle_alpha   90.00
_cell.angle_beta   90.00
_cell.angle_gamma   90.00
#
_symmetry.space_group_name_H-M   'P 1'
#
loop_
_entity.id
_entity.type
_entity.pdbx_description
1 polymer ?
#
loop_
_entity_poly.entity_id
_entity_poly.type
_entity_poly.pdbx_seq_one_letter_code
_entity_poly.pdbx_strand_id
1 'polypeptide(L)'
;MLVDRPYLAEIKKVAKAEREVVVNTFRNWASKYCPDAKYMNVGSDTQLGHLIFGSTKYSKDDDVRIFKVPNTEGVIEEGKKTPTKFRNIKLHPVGITFPIEICTNSGLPSVKGDTLKRLLAKISARYDFSDETANLLINDDADNIAMTYVNEADSEMKFHTLQERREAYHAIASLCKVRSINSLISNFILPLQGSKIAGKDGRVHCSLDINTETGRLYVRRTNLQNQPALEKDHYKIRQAFIAAPGHSLIVADYGQSMLDAFKVVGDFHSRTAMNMYPHIREAVEMEQVLLEWHPEPGETKPPRSIIKGKHENHLDAFASERRKAKMLNFSIAYRMTPRGLAEGWKVCLNLWLQQQEARKREARELSEVHTMLGRARHFSSDRLTDSVTPSNPGPYGSRCYGSAADVVMCAMLEISKNARLKELGWVLVLQVHDEVIFEGLSESAEVTMAIVVECMSKPFNGKNILSVDLNVDAKCVQNWYAAK
;
A
#
# COMPACT_ATOMS: atom_id res chain seq x y z
N MET A 1 -2.31 12.87 18.20
CA MET A 1 -1.96 13.77 17.06
C MET A 1 -3.12 14.70 16.77
N LEU A 2 -2.88 15.99 16.51
CA LEU A 2 -3.94 16.93 16.14
C LEU A 2 -4.44 16.65 14.71
N VAL A 3 -5.75 16.77 14.48
CA VAL A 3 -6.38 16.48 13.19
C VAL A 3 -7.25 17.66 12.74
N ASP A 4 -6.97 18.16 11.55
CA ASP A 4 -7.78 19.16 10.85
C ASP A 4 -9.09 18.53 10.35
N ARG A 5 -10.12 18.64 11.21
CA ARG A 5 -11.47 18.14 10.94
C ARG A 5 -12.20 18.95 9.85
N PRO A 6 -12.11 20.30 9.81
CA PRO A 6 -12.61 21.06 8.67
C PRO A 6 -12.07 20.56 7.33
N TYR A 7 -10.76 20.34 7.22
CA TYR A 7 -10.13 19.78 6.02
C TYR A 7 -10.70 18.40 5.65
N LEU A 8 -10.81 17.47 6.62
CA LEU A 8 -11.40 16.15 6.38
C LEU A 8 -12.89 16.22 5.99
N ALA A 9 -13.64 17.21 6.47
CA ALA A 9 -15.03 17.42 6.11
C ALA A 9 -15.16 17.86 4.64
N GLU A 10 -14.27 18.74 4.18
CA GLU A 10 -14.22 19.17 2.78
C GLU A 10 -13.80 18.02 1.85
N ILE A 11 -12.72 17.29 2.17
CA ILE A 11 -12.33 16.10 1.40
C ILE A 11 -13.48 15.10 1.32
N LYS A 12 -14.18 14.85 2.43
CA LYS A 12 -15.31 13.91 2.44
C LYS A 12 -16.40 14.33 1.46
N LYS A 13 -16.66 15.63 1.27
CA LYS A 13 -17.60 16.13 0.26
C LYS A 13 -17.08 15.84 -1.14
N VAL A 14 -15.81 16.19 -1.42
CA VAL A 14 -15.15 15.92 -2.70
C VAL A 14 -15.19 14.43 -3.04
N ALA A 15 -14.75 13.57 -2.12
CA ALA A 15 -14.70 12.13 -2.31
C ALA A 15 -16.10 11.52 -2.55
N LYS A 16 -17.14 12.03 -1.89
CA LYS A 16 -18.52 11.60 -2.15
C LYS A 16 -19.01 12.05 -3.52
N ALA A 17 -18.70 13.27 -3.94
CA ALA A 17 -19.07 13.78 -5.25
C ALA A 17 -18.36 13.01 -6.37
N GLU A 18 -17.05 12.78 -6.25
CA GLU A 18 -16.28 11.98 -7.20
C GLU A 18 -16.81 10.54 -7.26
N ARG A 19 -17.09 9.93 -6.09
CA ARG A 19 -17.70 8.60 -6.05
C ARG A 19 -19.01 8.56 -6.82
N GLU A 20 -19.88 9.54 -6.68
CA GLU A 20 -21.16 9.57 -7.39
C GLU A 20 -20.98 9.66 -8.90
N VAL A 21 -20.03 10.48 -9.37
CA VAL A 21 -19.67 10.54 -10.80
C VAL A 21 -19.21 9.18 -11.31
N VAL A 22 -18.28 8.53 -10.60
CA VAL A 22 -17.72 7.23 -11.00
C VAL A 22 -18.78 6.12 -10.94
N VAL A 23 -19.66 6.13 -9.93
CA VAL A 23 -20.81 5.22 -9.83
C VAL A 23 -21.74 5.40 -11.04
N ASN A 24 -22.00 6.64 -11.43
CA ASN A 24 -22.86 6.94 -12.56
C ASN A 24 -22.23 6.54 -13.91
N THR A 25 -20.91 6.55 -14.04
CA THR A 25 -20.22 5.96 -15.21
C THR A 25 -20.61 4.50 -15.42
N PHE A 26 -20.55 3.67 -14.37
CA PHE A 26 -20.97 2.27 -14.46
C PHE A 26 -22.47 2.14 -14.74
N ARG A 27 -23.31 2.88 -13.99
CA ARG A 27 -24.78 2.85 -14.15
C ARG A 27 -25.22 3.23 -15.55
N ASN A 28 -24.62 4.27 -16.14
CA ASN A 28 -24.93 4.73 -17.49
C ASN A 28 -24.52 3.73 -18.56
N TRP A 29 -23.42 3.02 -18.37
CA TRP A 29 -23.05 1.92 -19.26
C TRP A 29 -24.01 0.74 -19.10
N ALA A 30 -24.28 0.32 -17.86
CA ALA A 30 -25.16 -0.80 -17.57
C ALA A 30 -26.61 -0.56 -18.03
N SER A 31 -27.10 0.68 -17.96
CA SER A 31 -28.46 1.04 -18.34
C SER A 31 -28.74 0.94 -19.84
N LYS A 32 -27.69 0.94 -20.69
CA LYS A 32 -27.82 0.63 -22.12
C LYS A 32 -28.30 -0.79 -22.35
N TYR A 33 -27.96 -1.71 -21.45
CA TYR A 33 -28.33 -3.12 -21.52
C TYR A 33 -29.54 -3.41 -20.65
N CYS A 34 -29.60 -2.87 -19.44
CA CYS A 34 -30.67 -3.09 -18.47
C CYS A 34 -31.16 -1.74 -17.90
N PRO A 35 -32.30 -1.17 -18.36
CA PRO A 35 -32.71 0.19 -18.03
C PRO A 35 -32.77 0.50 -16.52
N ASP A 36 -33.16 -0.47 -15.71
CA ASP A 36 -33.26 -0.35 -14.24
C ASP A 36 -31.90 -0.36 -13.53
N ALA A 37 -30.82 -0.73 -14.22
CA ALA A 37 -29.46 -0.67 -13.69
C ALA A 37 -29.03 0.76 -13.33
N LYS A 38 -29.68 1.79 -13.88
CA LYS A 38 -29.44 3.19 -13.46
C LYS A 38 -29.69 3.44 -11.96
N TYR A 39 -30.53 2.62 -11.33
CA TYR A 39 -30.89 2.74 -9.92
C TYR A 39 -30.16 1.74 -9.03
N MET A 40 -29.29 0.91 -9.60
CA MET A 40 -28.65 -0.17 -8.86
C MET A 40 -27.68 0.36 -7.79
N ASN A 41 -27.49 -0.44 -6.75
CA ASN A 41 -26.42 -0.24 -5.79
C ASN A 41 -25.14 -0.89 -6.33
N VAL A 42 -24.25 -0.07 -6.90
CA VAL A 42 -22.95 -0.50 -7.42
C VAL A 42 -22.03 -1.08 -6.32
N GLY A 43 -22.32 -0.82 -5.04
CA GLY A 43 -21.62 -1.47 -3.92
C GLY A 43 -22.15 -2.87 -3.56
N SER A 44 -23.23 -3.34 -4.19
CA SER A 44 -23.80 -4.66 -3.92
C SER A 44 -23.17 -5.72 -4.81
N ASP A 45 -22.33 -6.59 -4.22
CA ASP A 45 -21.73 -7.71 -4.93
C ASP A 45 -22.78 -8.65 -5.55
N THR A 46 -23.95 -8.80 -4.91
CA THR A 46 -25.06 -9.60 -5.44
C THR A 46 -25.68 -8.96 -6.70
N GLN A 47 -25.93 -7.65 -6.70
CA GLN A 47 -26.48 -6.97 -7.87
C GLN A 47 -25.46 -6.95 -9.02
N LEU A 48 -24.19 -6.66 -8.73
CA LEU A 48 -23.11 -6.69 -9.70
C LEU A 48 -22.89 -8.09 -10.29
N GLY A 49 -22.83 -9.11 -9.43
CA GLY A 49 -22.63 -10.49 -9.84
C GLY A 49 -23.74 -10.98 -10.77
N HIS A 50 -25.00 -10.67 -10.42
CA HIS A 50 -26.16 -10.98 -11.28
C HIS A 50 -26.10 -10.24 -12.62
N LEU A 51 -25.80 -8.94 -12.60
CA LEU A 51 -25.76 -8.11 -13.81
C LEU A 51 -24.62 -8.51 -14.77
N ILE A 52 -23.42 -8.79 -14.24
CA ILE A 52 -22.21 -9.05 -15.04
C ILE A 52 -22.11 -10.54 -15.44
N PHE A 53 -22.46 -11.46 -14.54
CA PHE A 53 -22.19 -12.89 -14.72
C PHE A 53 -23.44 -13.78 -14.74
N GLY A 54 -24.64 -13.21 -14.58
CA GLY A 54 -25.88 -13.98 -14.50
C GLY A 54 -26.23 -14.79 -15.76
N SER A 55 -25.62 -14.50 -16.91
CA SER A 55 -25.80 -15.23 -18.19
C SER A 55 -24.82 -16.41 -18.38
N THR A 56 -23.98 -16.71 -17.40
CA THR A 56 -22.95 -17.77 -17.53
C THR A 56 -23.49 -19.14 -17.11
N LYS A 57 -22.86 -20.24 -17.58
CA LYS A 57 -23.24 -21.65 -17.30
C LYS A 57 -23.35 -22.01 -15.80
N TYR A 58 -22.96 -21.11 -14.90
CA TYR A 58 -23.00 -21.25 -13.44
C TYR A 58 -24.27 -20.67 -12.81
N SER A 59 -25.09 -19.95 -13.58
CA SER A 59 -26.44 -19.53 -13.21
C SER A 59 -27.44 -20.43 -13.93
N LYS A 60 -28.31 -21.10 -13.16
CA LYS A 60 -29.38 -21.94 -13.71
C LYS A 60 -30.62 -21.12 -14.14
N ASP A 61 -30.65 -19.83 -13.83
CA ASP A 61 -31.76 -18.94 -14.13
C ASP A 61 -31.35 -17.93 -15.20
N ASP A 62 -32.04 -17.96 -16.33
CA ASP A 62 -32.01 -16.94 -17.39
C ASP A 62 -32.92 -15.73 -17.05
N ASP A 63 -33.34 -15.60 -15.79
CA ASP A 63 -34.47 -14.75 -15.43
C ASP A 63 -34.09 -13.47 -14.69
N VAL A 64 -34.76 -12.40 -15.12
CA VAL A 64 -34.82 -11.09 -14.47
C VAL A 64 -34.96 -11.25 -12.95
N ARG A 65 -34.05 -10.66 -12.16
CA ARG A 65 -34.15 -10.63 -10.69
C ARG A 65 -34.63 -9.28 -10.20
N ILE A 66 -35.54 -9.31 -9.23
CA ILE A 66 -36.06 -8.13 -8.58
C ILE A 66 -35.23 -7.82 -7.33
N PHE A 67 -34.70 -6.61 -7.24
CA PHE A 67 -33.99 -6.10 -6.07
C PHE A 67 -34.73 -4.91 -5.48
N LYS A 68 -34.75 -4.83 -4.15
CA LYS A 68 -35.31 -3.68 -3.43
C LYS A 68 -34.20 -2.67 -3.15
N VAL A 69 -34.34 -1.44 -3.64
CA VAL A 69 -33.34 -0.36 -3.48
C VAL A 69 -33.98 0.90 -2.89
N PRO A 70 -33.22 1.79 -2.23
CA PRO A 70 -33.73 3.06 -1.73
C PRO A 70 -34.34 3.91 -2.86
N ASN A 71 -35.47 4.54 -2.60
CA ASN A 71 -36.16 5.41 -3.56
C ASN A 71 -35.70 6.86 -3.41
N THR A 72 -34.49 7.17 -3.90
CA THR A 72 -33.88 8.49 -3.73
C THR A 72 -34.50 9.58 -4.62
N GLU A 73 -35.22 9.19 -5.68
CA GLU A 73 -35.83 10.11 -6.64
C GLU A 73 -37.31 10.39 -6.35
N GLY A 74 -37.89 9.77 -5.30
CA GLY A 74 -39.29 9.97 -4.94
C GLY A 74 -40.28 9.45 -6.00
N VAL A 75 -39.90 8.41 -6.75
CA VAL A 75 -40.77 7.81 -7.77
C VAL A 75 -41.96 7.13 -7.10
N ILE A 76 -43.16 7.37 -7.62
CA ILE A 76 -44.39 6.76 -7.14
C ILE A 76 -44.62 5.47 -7.94
N GLU A 77 -44.58 4.32 -7.27
CA GLU A 77 -44.88 3.03 -7.91
C GLU A 77 -46.34 2.97 -8.35
N GLU A 78 -46.60 2.29 -9.47
CA GLU A 78 -47.92 2.17 -10.07
C GLU A 78 -48.94 1.63 -9.05
N GLY A 79 -50.04 2.38 -8.83
CA GLY A 79 -51.05 2.07 -7.82
C GLY A 79 -50.79 2.63 -6.41
N LYS A 80 -49.68 3.35 -6.16
CA LYS A 80 -49.43 4.07 -4.91
C LYS A 80 -49.76 5.57 -5.06
N LYS A 81 -50.19 6.21 -3.96
CA LYS A 81 -50.47 7.67 -3.93
C LYS A 81 -49.28 8.52 -3.47
N THR A 82 -48.29 7.91 -2.83
CA THR A 82 -47.10 8.57 -2.28
C THR A 82 -45.88 7.70 -2.51
N PRO A 83 -44.68 8.28 -2.71
CA PRO A 83 -43.47 7.51 -2.92
C PRO A 83 -43.10 6.72 -1.67
N THR A 84 -42.83 5.43 -1.85
CA THR A 84 -42.33 4.54 -0.80
C THR A 84 -40.85 4.80 -0.53
N LYS A 85 -40.37 4.46 0.67
CA LYS A 85 -38.93 4.58 1.04
C LYS A 85 -38.01 3.72 0.14
N PHE A 86 -38.55 2.66 -0.44
CA PHE A 86 -37.85 1.73 -1.29
C PHE A 86 -38.66 1.46 -2.54
N ARG A 87 -37.96 1.18 -3.63
CA ARG A 87 -38.54 0.76 -4.91
C ARG A 87 -37.96 -0.58 -5.34
N ASN A 88 -38.72 -1.32 -6.14
CA ASN A 88 -38.21 -2.50 -6.81
C ASN A 88 -37.53 -2.13 -8.14
N ILE A 89 -36.40 -2.78 -8.43
CA ILE A 89 -35.69 -2.69 -9.71
C ILE A 89 -35.51 -4.08 -10.29
N LYS A 90 -35.65 -4.21 -11.61
CA LYS A 90 -35.49 -5.45 -12.35
C LYS A 90 -34.12 -5.46 -13.01
N LEU A 91 -33.23 -6.35 -12.56
CA LEU A 91 -31.91 -6.53 -13.18
C LEU A 91 -31.88 -7.82 -13.98
N HIS A 92 -31.45 -7.73 -15.23
CA HIS A 92 -31.12 -8.87 -16.07
C HIS A 92 -29.67 -8.75 -16.55
N PRO A 93 -29.01 -9.87 -16.92
CA PRO A 93 -27.63 -9.84 -17.35
C PRO A 93 -27.40 -8.90 -18.55
N VAL A 94 -26.21 -8.30 -18.63
CA VAL A 94 -25.84 -7.39 -19.74
C VAL A 94 -25.66 -8.11 -21.08
N GLY A 95 -25.76 -9.44 -21.12
CA GLY A 95 -25.61 -10.24 -22.34
C GLY A 95 -24.17 -10.37 -22.87
N ILE A 96 -23.19 -9.76 -22.20
CA ILE A 96 -21.76 -9.86 -22.51
C ILE A 96 -21.15 -11.00 -21.71
N THR A 97 -20.46 -11.93 -22.38
CA THR A 97 -19.74 -13.02 -21.72
C THR A 97 -18.39 -12.53 -21.23
N PHE A 98 -18.23 -12.42 -19.91
CA PHE A 98 -16.95 -12.13 -19.26
C PHE A 98 -16.27 -13.43 -18.79
N PRO A 99 -14.92 -13.52 -18.87
CA PRO A 99 -14.19 -14.65 -18.31
C PRO A 99 -14.34 -14.71 -16.79
N ILE A 100 -14.58 -15.91 -16.26
CA ILE A 100 -14.65 -16.18 -14.81
C ILE A 100 -13.31 -16.74 -14.38
N GLU A 101 -12.63 -16.07 -13.46
CA GLU A 101 -11.34 -16.55 -12.93
C GLU A 101 -11.43 -17.03 -11.49
N ILE A 102 -12.18 -16.29 -10.68
CA ILE A 102 -12.26 -16.51 -9.25
C ILE A 102 -13.73 -16.65 -8.88
N CYS A 103 -14.07 -17.76 -8.24
CA CYS A 103 -15.39 -17.99 -7.68
C CYS A 103 -15.37 -17.82 -6.16
N THR A 104 -16.47 -17.35 -5.60
CA THR A 104 -16.72 -17.37 -4.16
C THR A 104 -16.81 -18.82 -3.66
N ASN A 105 -16.77 -19.00 -2.33
CA ASN A 105 -16.96 -20.32 -1.71
C ASN A 105 -18.31 -20.97 -2.07
N SER A 106 -19.30 -20.16 -2.46
CA SER A 106 -20.60 -20.62 -2.95
C SER A 106 -20.61 -20.99 -4.45
N GLY A 107 -19.46 -20.96 -5.12
CA GLY A 107 -19.30 -21.30 -6.54
C GLY A 107 -19.71 -20.20 -7.53
N LEU A 108 -20.09 -19.01 -7.05
CA LEU A 108 -20.50 -17.90 -7.92
C LEU A 108 -19.29 -17.06 -8.35
N PRO A 109 -19.28 -16.48 -9.56
CA PRO A 109 -18.23 -15.57 -10.00
C PRO A 109 -18.05 -14.39 -9.03
N SER A 110 -16.81 -14.16 -8.62
CA SER A 110 -16.45 -13.07 -7.73
C SER A 110 -16.46 -11.74 -8.49
N VAL A 111 -17.01 -10.70 -7.86
CA VAL A 111 -16.92 -9.32 -8.33
C VAL A 111 -15.97 -8.48 -7.48
N LYS A 112 -15.15 -9.09 -6.61
CA LYS A 112 -14.22 -8.38 -5.72
C LYS A 112 -13.13 -7.62 -6.47
N GLY A 113 -12.45 -6.70 -5.78
CA GLY A 113 -11.43 -5.81 -6.35
C GLY A 113 -10.42 -6.52 -7.24
N ASP A 114 -9.78 -7.58 -6.74
CA ASP A 114 -8.76 -8.32 -7.50
C ASP A 114 -9.35 -9.07 -8.69
N THR A 115 -10.57 -9.60 -8.56
CA THR A 115 -11.25 -10.25 -9.70
C THR A 115 -11.54 -9.24 -10.81
N LEU A 116 -12.01 -8.03 -10.45
CA LEU A 116 -12.23 -6.97 -11.45
C LEU A 116 -10.93 -6.46 -12.06
N LYS A 117 -9.84 -6.32 -11.29
CA LYS A 117 -8.52 -5.94 -11.82
C LYS A 117 -8.01 -6.94 -12.86
N ARG A 118 -8.14 -8.25 -12.58
CA ARG A 118 -7.78 -9.31 -13.54
C ARG A 118 -8.66 -9.28 -14.78
N LEU A 119 -9.96 -9.06 -14.60
CA LEU A 119 -10.89 -8.87 -15.70
C LEU A 119 -10.47 -7.70 -16.60
N LEU A 120 -10.10 -6.55 -16.01
CA LEU A 120 -9.57 -5.40 -16.74
C LEU A 120 -8.29 -5.72 -17.50
N ALA A 121 -7.35 -6.44 -16.88
CA ALA A 121 -6.12 -6.85 -17.54
C ALA A 121 -6.41 -7.69 -18.80
N LYS A 122 -7.40 -8.59 -18.76
CA LYS A 122 -7.82 -9.37 -19.95
C LYS A 122 -8.54 -8.54 -21.00
N ILE A 123 -9.36 -7.57 -20.59
CA ILE A 123 -10.00 -6.63 -21.52
C ILE A 123 -8.94 -5.78 -22.23
N SER A 124 -7.89 -5.36 -21.51
CA SER A 124 -6.79 -4.52 -22.00
C SER A 124 -5.76 -5.30 -22.84
N ALA A 125 -5.29 -6.46 -22.38
CA ALA A 125 -4.16 -7.19 -22.98
C ALA A 125 -4.42 -7.69 -24.41
N ARG A 126 -5.66 -7.63 -24.90
CA ARG A 126 -6.02 -8.06 -26.24
C ARG A 126 -5.99 -6.93 -27.29
N TYR A 127 -5.76 -5.66 -26.93
CA TYR A 127 -5.58 -4.51 -27.83
C TYR A 127 -4.72 -3.41 -27.17
N ASP A 128 -3.71 -2.88 -27.88
CA ASP A 128 -2.92 -1.72 -27.42
C ASP A 128 -3.81 -0.48 -27.35
N PHE A 129 -4.26 -0.11 -26.15
CA PHE A 129 -4.95 1.15 -25.90
C PHE A 129 -3.89 2.22 -25.58
N SER A 130 -3.64 3.14 -26.51
CA SER A 130 -2.72 4.27 -26.32
C SER A 130 -3.34 5.40 -25.48
N ASP A 131 -4.04 5.07 -24.39
CA ASP A 131 -4.81 6.04 -23.61
C ASP A 131 -4.25 6.20 -22.20
N GLU A 132 -4.13 7.45 -21.73
CA GLU A 132 -3.49 7.86 -20.46
C GLU A 132 -4.10 7.17 -19.21
N THR A 133 -5.28 6.56 -19.36
CA THR A 133 -6.01 5.82 -18.33
C THR A 133 -5.34 4.50 -17.90
N ALA A 134 -4.44 3.93 -18.73
CA ALA A 134 -3.79 2.63 -18.45
C ALA A 134 -2.83 2.70 -17.23
N ASN A 135 -2.35 3.90 -16.89
CA ASN A 135 -1.42 4.13 -15.78
C ASN A 135 -2.05 4.00 -14.38
N LEU A 136 -3.37 3.81 -14.26
CA LEU A 136 -4.07 3.72 -12.99
C LEU A 136 -4.14 2.31 -12.39
N LEU A 137 -3.58 1.28 -13.03
CA LEU A 137 -3.86 -0.13 -12.69
C LEU A 137 -2.70 -0.95 -12.11
N ILE A 138 -1.57 -0.36 -11.71
CA ILE A 138 -0.60 -1.08 -10.87
C ILE A 138 -1.04 -0.96 -9.41
N ASN A 139 -1.93 -1.84 -8.97
CA ASN A 139 -2.51 -1.80 -7.62
C ASN A 139 -2.54 -3.19 -6.98
N ASP A 140 -1.47 -3.55 -6.26
CA ASP A 140 -1.43 -4.68 -5.35
C ASP A 140 -2.24 -4.35 -4.08
N ASP A 141 -3.42 -4.96 -3.96
CA ASP A 141 -4.09 -5.15 -2.68
C ASP A 141 -4.19 -6.68 -2.50
N ALA A 142 -3.24 -7.28 -1.79
CA ALA A 142 -3.32 -8.68 -1.43
C ALA A 142 -4.26 -8.82 -0.22
N ASP A 143 -5.57 -8.82 -0.45
CA ASP A 143 -6.53 -9.27 0.57
C ASP A 143 -6.54 -10.80 0.59
N ASN A 144 -6.12 -11.37 1.73
CA ASN A 144 -6.13 -12.80 2.01
C ASN A 144 -7.58 -13.34 2.03
N ILE A 145 -7.97 -14.08 0.99
CA ILE A 145 -9.17 -14.91 1.01
C ILE A 145 -8.86 -16.25 0.33
N ALA A 146 -9.17 -17.36 1.01
CA ALA A 146 -9.18 -18.68 0.44
C ALA A 146 -10.22 -18.71 -0.72
N MET A 147 -9.75 -18.80 -1.96
CA MET A 147 -10.58 -18.81 -3.16
C MET A 147 -10.11 -19.93 -4.10
N THR A 148 -11.07 -20.61 -4.72
CA THR A 148 -10.84 -21.70 -5.67
C THR A 148 -10.63 -21.12 -7.07
N TYR A 149 -9.52 -21.48 -7.71
CA TYR A 149 -9.18 -21.05 -9.06
C TYR A 149 -9.85 -21.96 -10.10
N VAL A 150 -10.40 -21.37 -11.16
CA VAL A 150 -10.93 -22.12 -12.29
C VAL A 150 -9.80 -22.31 -13.32
N ASN A 151 -9.54 -23.55 -13.75
CA ASN A 151 -8.60 -23.84 -14.83
C ASN A 151 -9.01 -23.11 -16.12
N GLU A 152 -8.02 -22.61 -16.87
CA GLU A 152 -8.20 -21.88 -18.14
C GLU A 152 -8.96 -22.70 -19.17
N ALA A 153 -10.29 -22.57 -19.18
CA ALA A 153 -11.10 -22.87 -20.35
C ALA A 153 -11.31 -21.55 -21.09
N ASP A 154 -10.80 -21.46 -22.32
CA ASP A 154 -11.03 -20.37 -23.26
C ASP A 154 -12.54 -20.17 -23.49
N SER A 155 -13.17 -19.30 -22.69
CA SER A 155 -14.42 -18.67 -23.09
C SER A 155 -14.07 -17.39 -23.85
N GLU A 156 -14.29 -17.40 -25.16
CA GLU A 156 -14.11 -16.20 -25.97
C GLU A 156 -15.03 -15.08 -25.46
N MET A 157 -14.40 -13.98 -25.05
CA MET A 157 -15.09 -12.75 -24.68
C MET A 157 -15.70 -12.13 -25.94
N LYS A 158 -17.02 -12.26 -26.11
CA LYS A 158 -17.75 -11.78 -27.29
C LYS A 158 -18.18 -10.33 -27.09
N PHE A 159 -17.40 -9.41 -27.65
CA PHE A 159 -17.84 -8.04 -27.94
C PHE A 159 -18.09 -7.93 -29.44
N HIS A 160 -19.15 -7.24 -29.87
CA HIS A 160 -19.45 -7.06 -31.29
C HIS A 160 -18.61 -5.93 -31.90
N THR A 161 -18.19 -4.93 -31.10
CA THR A 161 -17.37 -3.81 -31.57
C THR A 161 -16.22 -3.44 -30.62
N LEU A 162 -15.20 -2.74 -31.16
CA LEU A 162 -14.11 -2.16 -30.36
C LEU A 162 -14.65 -1.10 -29.37
N GLN A 163 -15.68 -0.35 -29.78
CA GLN A 163 -16.32 0.66 -28.96
C GLN A 163 -17.00 0.04 -27.74
N GLU A 164 -17.77 -1.04 -27.91
CA GLU A 164 -18.38 -1.77 -26.80
C GLU A 164 -17.35 -2.28 -25.80
N ARG A 165 -16.20 -2.78 -26.29
CA ARG A 165 -15.09 -3.22 -25.43
C ARG A 165 -14.50 -2.06 -24.62
N ARG A 166 -14.25 -0.91 -25.25
CA ARG A 166 -13.75 0.30 -24.58
C ARG A 166 -14.71 0.77 -23.50
N GLU A 167 -15.99 0.85 -23.82
CA GLU A 167 -17.02 1.24 -22.86
C GLU A 167 -17.11 0.27 -21.69
N ALA A 168 -17.05 -1.04 -21.94
CA ALA A 168 -17.00 -2.05 -20.89
C ALA A 168 -15.74 -1.94 -20.03
N TYR A 169 -14.56 -1.68 -20.63
CA TYR A 169 -13.34 -1.41 -19.90
C TYR A 169 -13.50 -0.23 -18.93
N HIS A 170 -13.96 0.92 -19.42
CA HIS A 170 -14.16 2.11 -18.59
C HIS A 170 -15.21 1.87 -17.49
N ALA A 171 -16.29 1.14 -17.80
CA ALA A 171 -17.31 0.79 -16.83
C ALA A 171 -16.73 -0.11 -15.71
N ILE A 172 -16.03 -1.19 -16.04
CA ILE A 172 -15.42 -2.07 -15.03
C ILE A 172 -14.31 -1.35 -14.26
N ALA A 173 -13.52 -0.48 -14.91
CA ALA A 173 -12.50 0.32 -14.25
C ALA A 173 -13.12 1.29 -13.23
N SER A 174 -14.28 1.85 -13.56
CA SER A 174 -15.04 2.69 -12.62
C SER A 174 -15.45 1.92 -11.36
N LEU A 175 -15.79 0.63 -11.44
CA LEU A 175 -16.07 -0.20 -10.25
C LEU A 175 -14.86 -0.33 -9.32
N CYS A 176 -13.67 -0.56 -9.88
CA CYS A 176 -12.42 -0.58 -9.11
C CYS A 176 -12.19 0.77 -8.41
N LYS A 177 -12.42 1.87 -9.11
CA LYS A 177 -12.29 3.23 -8.56
C LYS A 177 -13.33 3.51 -7.46
N VAL A 178 -14.58 3.09 -7.62
CA VAL A 178 -15.62 3.19 -6.57
C VAL A 178 -15.18 2.46 -5.30
N ARG A 179 -14.62 1.26 -5.41
CA ARG A 179 -14.13 0.50 -4.25
C ARG A 179 -12.95 1.19 -3.56
N SER A 180 -11.99 1.69 -4.34
CA SER A 180 -10.87 2.48 -3.80
C SER A 180 -11.37 3.71 -3.03
N ILE A 181 -12.25 4.52 -3.62
CA ILE A 181 -12.81 5.70 -2.96
C ILE A 181 -13.59 5.33 -1.70
N ASN A 182 -14.42 4.27 -1.76
CA ASN A 182 -15.16 3.80 -0.59
C ASN A 182 -14.23 3.35 0.54
N SER A 183 -13.15 2.63 0.22
CA SER A 183 -12.12 2.24 1.19
C SER A 183 -11.48 3.47 1.84
N LEU A 184 -11.10 4.48 1.04
CA LEU A 184 -10.51 5.72 1.58
C LEU A 184 -11.49 6.47 2.50
N ILE A 185 -12.76 6.53 2.12
CA ILE A 185 -13.81 7.16 2.94
C ILE A 185 -14.02 6.39 4.25
N SER A 186 -14.24 5.07 4.19
CA SER A 186 -14.63 4.26 5.34
C SER A 186 -13.49 4.00 6.31
N ASN A 187 -12.27 3.79 5.79
CA ASN A 187 -11.15 3.32 6.58
C ASN A 187 -10.28 4.46 7.11
N PHE A 188 -10.28 5.63 6.46
CA PHE A 188 -9.39 6.73 6.81
C PHE A 188 -10.13 8.04 7.09
N ILE A 189 -10.99 8.51 6.18
CA ILE A 189 -11.62 9.84 6.32
C ILE A 189 -12.69 9.86 7.43
N LEU A 190 -13.61 8.90 7.44
CA LEU A 190 -14.70 8.86 8.42
C LEU A 190 -14.22 8.56 9.84
N PRO A 191 -13.31 7.58 10.07
CA PRO A 191 -12.86 7.28 11.42
C PRO A 191 -12.27 8.51 12.11
N LEU A 192 -11.41 9.26 11.41
CA LEU A 192 -10.73 10.46 11.93
C LEU A 192 -11.68 11.62 12.30
N GLN A 193 -12.91 11.61 11.78
CA GLN A 193 -13.94 12.61 12.10
C GLN A 193 -14.81 12.23 13.32
N GLY A 194 -14.72 10.99 13.82
CA GLY A 194 -15.52 10.53 14.95
C GLY A 194 -15.24 11.30 16.23
N SER A 195 -16.28 11.61 17.02
CA SER A 195 -16.14 12.21 18.35
C SER A 195 -15.60 11.21 19.39
N LYS A 196 -15.79 9.90 19.16
CA LYS A 196 -15.36 8.83 20.08
C LYS A 196 -13.85 8.62 20.17
N ILE A 197 -13.09 9.10 19.20
CA ILE A 197 -11.63 8.93 19.12
C ILE A 197 -10.85 10.23 19.36
N ALA A 198 -11.54 11.38 19.41
CA ALA A 198 -10.91 12.65 19.75
C ALA A 198 -10.99 12.93 21.24
N GLY A 199 -9.88 13.39 21.80
CA GLY A 199 -9.85 14.08 23.06
C GLY A 199 -10.58 15.43 22.97
N LYS A 200 -10.80 16.06 24.13
CA LYS A 200 -11.41 17.41 24.22
C LYS A 200 -10.53 18.49 23.55
N ASP A 201 -9.26 18.19 23.33
CA ASP A 201 -8.24 19.01 22.69
C ASP A 201 -8.22 18.90 21.15
N GLY A 202 -9.17 18.15 20.56
CA GLY A 202 -9.22 17.92 19.12
C GLY A 202 -8.18 16.92 18.61
N ARG A 203 -7.39 16.29 19.51
CA ARG A 203 -6.36 15.32 19.16
C ARG A 203 -6.94 13.92 19.10
N VAL A 204 -6.48 13.13 18.13
CA VAL A 204 -6.73 11.69 18.09
C VAL A 204 -5.73 10.99 19.00
N HIS A 205 -6.26 10.23 19.95
CA HIS A 205 -5.48 9.38 20.84
C HIS A 205 -5.65 7.93 20.42
N CYS A 206 -4.54 7.21 20.32
CA CYS A 206 -4.55 5.80 19.98
C CYS A 206 -4.11 4.96 21.16
N SER A 207 -4.50 3.69 21.16
CA SER A 207 -4.00 2.70 22.12
C SER A 207 -2.85 1.92 21.50
N LEU A 208 -1.73 1.85 22.22
CA LEU A 208 -0.58 1.04 21.83
C LEU A 208 -0.80 -0.41 22.27
N ASP A 209 -0.41 -1.34 21.42
CA ASP A 209 -0.31 -2.76 21.69
C ASP A 209 1.13 -3.20 21.48
N ILE A 210 1.74 -3.69 22.55
CA ILE A 210 3.14 -4.12 22.58
C ILE A 210 3.29 -5.63 22.34
N ASN A 211 2.18 -6.38 22.35
CA ASN A 211 2.18 -7.84 22.29
C ASN A 211 2.09 -8.34 20.84
N THR A 212 2.97 -7.85 19.97
CA THR A 212 3.08 -8.40 18.61
C THR A 212 4.16 -9.47 18.54
N GLU A 213 3.87 -10.50 17.75
CA GLU A 213 4.80 -11.60 17.45
C GLU A 213 6.15 -11.11 16.88
N THR A 214 6.11 -10.00 16.15
CA THR A 214 7.32 -9.38 15.58
C THR A 214 8.04 -8.46 16.56
N GLY A 215 7.46 -8.11 17.72
CA GLY A 215 7.98 -7.08 18.62
C GLY A 215 7.78 -5.64 18.14
N ARG A 216 7.12 -5.44 16.99
CA ARG A 216 6.68 -4.12 16.52
C ARG A 216 5.57 -3.58 17.43
N LEU A 217 5.52 -2.27 17.60
CA LEU A 217 4.37 -1.62 18.19
C LEU A 217 3.20 -1.63 17.22
N TYR A 218 2.02 -2.02 17.70
CA TYR A 218 0.78 -1.97 16.94
C TYR A 218 -0.16 -0.94 17.54
N VAL A 219 -0.80 -0.13 16.70
CA VAL A 219 -1.71 0.92 17.16
C VAL A 219 -3.16 0.53 16.86
N ARG A 220 -4.04 0.63 17.87
CA ARG A 220 -5.48 0.37 17.76
C ARG A 220 -6.31 1.56 18.25
N ARG A 221 -7.57 1.63 17.81
CA ARG A 221 -8.58 2.63 18.23
C ARG A 221 -8.11 4.10 18.12
N THR A 222 -7.74 4.68 16.97
CA THR A 222 -7.74 4.24 15.56
C THR A 222 -6.33 3.85 15.12
N ASN A 223 -6.19 2.97 14.13
CA ASN A 223 -4.88 2.56 13.64
C ASN A 223 -4.29 3.64 12.72
N LEU A 224 -3.47 4.52 13.29
CA LEU A 224 -2.77 5.57 12.53
C LEU A 224 -1.53 5.05 11.77
N GLN A 225 -1.07 3.84 12.04
CA GLN A 225 0.08 3.25 11.32
C GLN A 225 -0.29 2.81 9.90
N ASN A 226 -1.56 2.45 9.67
CA ASN A 226 -2.05 1.94 8.40
C ASN A 226 -2.56 3.04 7.45
N GLN A 227 -1.95 4.23 7.42
CA GLN A 227 -2.35 5.25 6.43
C GLN A 227 -2.11 4.76 4.99
N PRO A 228 -2.94 5.17 4.01
CA PRO A 228 -2.77 4.76 2.62
C PRO A 228 -1.36 5.10 2.11
N ALA A 229 -0.81 4.27 1.25
CA ALA A 229 0.44 4.59 0.55
C ALA A 229 0.27 5.89 -0.25
N LEU A 230 1.33 6.68 -0.42
CA LEU A 230 1.23 8.04 -0.98
C LEU A 230 0.62 8.06 -2.37
N GLU A 231 1.01 7.09 -3.20
CA GLU A 231 0.50 6.88 -4.55
C GLU A 231 -0.98 6.46 -4.58
N LYS A 232 -1.48 5.87 -3.48
CA LYS A 232 -2.89 5.47 -3.30
C LYS A 232 -3.71 6.53 -2.56
N ASP A 233 -3.07 7.51 -1.92
CA ASP A 233 -3.71 8.56 -1.14
C ASP A 233 -4.21 9.70 -2.03
N HIS A 234 -5.22 9.39 -2.85
CA HIS A 234 -5.82 10.34 -3.81
C HIS A 234 -6.35 11.63 -3.16
N TYR A 235 -6.63 11.57 -1.86
CA TYR A 235 -7.23 12.63 -1.08
C TYR A 235 -6.26 13.30 -0.11
N LYS A 236 -4.98 12.94 -0.14
CA LYS A 236 -3.94 13.48 0.75
C LYS A 236 -4.40 13.49 2.21
N ILE A 237 -4.90 12.35 2.69
CA ILE A 237 -5.41 12.19 4.07
C ILE A 237 -4.32 12.56 5.09
N ARG A 238 -3.05 12.27 4.80
CA ARG A 238 -1.94 12.66 5.69
C ARG A 238 -1.86 14.17 5.95
N GLN A 239 -2.39 15.01 5.07
CA GLN A 239 -2.38 16.46 5.23
C GLN A 239 -3.30 16.92 6.38
N ALA A 240 -4.27 16.08 6.78
CA ALA A 240 -5.15 16.36 7.91
C ALA A 240 -4.41 16.31 9.25
N PHE A 241 -3.25 15.67 9.34
CA PHE A 241 -2.51 15.61 10.60
C PHE A 241 -1.56 16.78 10.68
N ILE A 242 -1.86 17.73 11.57
CA ILE A 242 -1.21 19.03 11.66
C ILE A 242 -0.52 19.23 13.01
N ALA A 243 0.44 20.16 13.08
CA ALA A 243 0.93 20.69 14.34
C ALA A 243 -0.09 21.64 14.97
N ALA A 244 -0.07 21.78 16.30
CA ALA A 244 -0.77 22.85 16.99
C ALA A 244 -0.23 24.25 16.60
N PRO A 245 -1.02 25.33 16.76
CA PRO A 245 -0.54 26.69 16.50
C PRO A 245 0.74 27.01 17.29
N GLY A 246 1.75 27.59 16.61
CA GLY A 246 3.09 27.86 17.17
C GLY A 246 4.01 26.63 17.25
N HIS A 247 3.48 25.43 17.02
CA HIS A 247 4.26 24.19 17.01
C HIS A 247 4.63 23.77 15.58
N SER A 248 5.57 22.84 15.48
CA SER A 248 5.94 22.15 14.24
C SER A 248 5.96 20.64 14.49
N LEU A 249 5.79 19.87 13.42
CA LEU A 249 6.06 18.43 13.42
C LEU A 249 7.49 18.18 12.97
N ILE A 250 8.20 17.28 13.66
CA ILE A 250 9.42 16.67 13.12
C ILE A 250 9.06 15.25 12.76
N VAL A 251 9.25 14.92 11.49
CA VAL A 251 9.03 13.58 10.96
C VAL A 251 10.39 13.04 10.58
N ALA A 252 10.84 12.02 11.29
CA ALA A 252 12.13 11.37 11.07
C ALA A 252 11.90 9.89 10.76
N ASP A 253 12.48 9.42 9.67
CA ASP A 253 12.41 8.05 9.21
C ASP A 253 13.84 7.54 9.01
N TYR A 254 14.05 6.24 9.20
CA TYR A 254 15.28 5.63 8.72
C TYR A 254 15.30 5.78 7.22
N GLY A 255 16.16 6.69 6.77
CA GLY A 255 16.22 7.11 5.39
C GLY A 255 16.39 5.89 4.50
N GLN A 256 15.61 5.85 3.43
CA GLN A 256 15.86 4.89 2.35
C GLN A 256 17.17 5.20 1.59
N SER A 257 17.93 6.17 2.06
CA SER A 257 19.35 6.44 1.85
C SER A 257 20.23 5.49 2.68
N MET A 258 19.83 4.21 2.81
CA MET A 258 20.72 3.09 3.09
C MET A 258 21.83 2.93 2.02
N LEU A 259 21.88 3.83 1.02
CA LEU A 259 22.94 3.98 0.03
C LEU A 259 24.34 4.12 0.63
N ASP A 260 24.49 4.76 1.79
CA ASP A 260 25.82 4.90 2.44
C ASP A 260 26.18 3.68 3.29
N ALA A 261 25.18 3.08 3.94
CA ALA A 261 25.28 1.82 4.69
C ALA A 261 25.76 0.64 3.83
N PHE A 262 25.44 0.65 2.54
CA PHE A 262 25.88 -0.36 1.58
C PHE A 262 27.20 -0.03 0.86
N LYS A 263 27.86 1.11 1.14
CA LYS A 263 29.19 1.43 0.57
C LYS A 263 30.29 0.48 1.01
N VAL A 264 30.16 -0.15 2.17
CA VAL A 264 31.13 -1.15 2.65
C VAL A 264 31.03 -2.47 1.88
N VAL A 265 29.92 -2.70 1.16
CA VAL A 265 29.67 -3.95 0.41
C VAL A 265 29.51 -3.69 -1.11
N GLY A 266 29.54 -2.44 -1.58
CA GLY A 266 29.14 -2.04 -2.93
C GLY A 266 27.62 -1.91 -3.06
N ASP A 267 27.12 -0.92 -3.81
CA ASP A 267 25.69 -0.59 -3.90
C ASP A 267 24.86 -1.83 -4.30
N PHE A 268 24.29 -2.50 -3.28
CA PHE A 268 23.53 -3.73 -3.45
C PHE A 268 22.28 -3.49 -4.31
N HIS A 269 21.72 -2.27 -4.37
CA HIS A 269 20.62 -1.96 -5.28
C HIS A 269 21.08 -1.90 -6.73
N SER A 270 22.25 -1.33 -6.99
CA SER A 270 22.83 -1.31 -8.35
C SER A 270 23.28 -2.70 -8.78
N ARG A 271 23.79 -3.53 -7.86
CA ARG A 271 24.07 -4.95 -8.13
C ARG A 271 22.79 -5.77 -8.33
N THR A 272 21.73 -5.52 -7.56
CA THR A 272 20.40 -6.12 -7.81
C THR A 272 19.89 -5.66 -9.17
N ALA A 273 20.00 -4.37 -9.52
CA ALA A 273 19.62 -3.85 -10.83
C ALA A 273 20.41 -4.49 -11.98
N MET A 274 21.74 -4.66 -11.85
CA MET A 274 22.55 -5.42 -12.83
C MET A 274 22.09 -6.86 -13.01
N ASN A 275 21.64 -7.50 -11.94
CA ASN A 275 21.11 -8.86 -12.00
C ASN A 275 19.70 -8.93 -12.60
N MET A 276 18.89 -7.90 -12.38
CA MET A 276 17.53 -7.81 -12.90
C MET A 276 17.49 -7.39 -14.37
N TYR A 277 18.46 -6.60 -14.81
CA TYR A 277 18.48 -5.91 -16.09
C TYR A 277 19.82 -6.13 -16.81
N PRO A 278 19.89 -7.08 -17.77
CA PRO A 278 21.12 -7.37 -18.51
C PRO A 278 21.78 -6.14 -19.15
N HIS A 279 20.99 -5.19 -19.65
CA HIS A 279 21.49 -3.95 -20.25
C HIS A 279 22.24 -3.03 -19.26
N ILE A 280 21.91 -3.10 -17.95
CA ILE A 280 22.67 -2.36 -16.92
C ILE A 280 24.02 -3.04 -16.70
N ARG A 281 24.06 -4.38 -16.71
CA ARG A 281 25.30 -5.14 -16.60
C ARG A 281 26.23 -4.84 -17.77
N GLU A 282 25.71 -4.86 -18.99
CA GLU A 282 26.48 -4.50 -20.20
C GLU A 282 27.00 -3.05 -20.11
N ALA A 283 26.19 -2.10 -19.64
CA ALA A 283 26.62 -0.71 -19.47
C ALA A 283 27.75 -0.54 -18.43
N VAL A 284 27.74 -1.33 -17.35
CA VAL A 284 28.83 -1.37 -16.35
C VAL A 284 30.08 -2.03 -16.94
N GLU A 285 29.95 -3.15 -17.65
CA GLU A 285 31.05 -3.88 -18.29
C GLU A 285 31.73 -3.06 -19.39
N MET A 286 30.97 -2.22 -20.10
CA MET A 286 31.47 -1.27 -21.10
C MET A 286 32.00 0.05 -20.49
N GLU A 287 32.09 0.14 -19.15
CA GLU A 287 32.52 1.33 -18.40
C GLU A 287 31.72 2.61 -18.73
N GLN A 288 30.48 2.46 -19.20
CA GLN A 288 29.59 3.60 -19.50
C GLN A 288 28.99 4.20 -18.23
N VAL A 289 28.90 3.41 -17.16
CA VAL A 289 28.38 3.79 -15.85
C VAL A 289 29.26 3.22 -14.72
N LEU A 290 29.45 3.99 -13.65
CA LEU A 290 30.22 3.57 -12.48
C LEU A 290 29.31 2.90 -11.45
N LEU A 291 29.71 1.70 -11.01
CA LEU A 291 28.99 0.93 -9.98
C LEU A 291 29.31 1.39 -8.55
N GLU A 292 30.55 1.84 -8.34
CA GLU A 292 31.10 2.23 -7.04
C GLU A 292 31.91 3.53 -7.18
N TRP A 293 31.89 4.38 -6.15
CA TRP A 293 32.69 5.60 -6.07
C TRP A 293 33.53 5.58 -4.80
N HIS A 294 34.83 5.80 -4.95
CA HIS A 294 35.77 5.92 -3.85
C HIS A 294 36.23 7.38 -3.74
N PRO A 295 36.12 8.03 -2.57
CA PRO A 295 36.55 9.41 -2.38
C PRO A 295 38.07 9.54 -2.56
N GLU A 296 38.50 10.47 -3.39
CA GLU A 296 39.89 10.90 -3.49
C GLU A 296 40.21 12.04 -2.49
N PRO A 297 41.49 12.23 -2.10
CA PRO A 297 41.87 13.28 -1.15
C PRO A 297 41.40 14.67 -1.59
N GLY A 298 40.47 15.26 -0.84
CA GLY A 298 39.86 16.56 -1.15
C GLY A 298 38.37 16.51 -1.49
N GLU A 299 37.81 15.32 -1.75
CA GLU A 299 36.39 15.15 -2.02
C GLU A 299 35.63 14.71 -0.75
N THR A 300 34.69 15.54 -0.30
CA THR A 300 33.95 15.31 0.95
C THR A 300 32.57 14.69 0.76
N LYS A 301 32.09 14.61 -0.49
CA LYS A 301 30.80 14.03 -0.84
C LYS A 301 30.91 13.36 -2.22
N PRO A 302 30.24 12.21 -2.43
CA PRO A 302 30.10 11.66 -3.77
C PRO A 302 29.44 12.71 -4.68
N PRO A 303 29.71 12.68 -6.00
CA PRO A 303 28.88 13.40 -6.96
C PRO A 303 27.41 13.08 -6.68
N ARG A 304 26.50 14.07 -6.76
CA ARG A 304 25.06 13.94 -6.39
C ARG A 304 24.32 12.77 -7.05
N SER A 305 24.92 12.09 -8.04
CA SER A 305 24.49 10.82 -8.61
C SER A 305 25.74 10.00 -9.01
N ILE A 306 25.92 8.81 -8.44
CA ILE A 306 27.06 7.89 -8.71
C ILE A 306 27.05 7.39 -10.17
N ILE A 307 25.98 7.66 -10.94
CA ILE A 307 25.89 7.36 -12.36
C ILE A 307 25.81 8.68 -13.16
N LYS A 308 26.97 9.23 -13.51
CA LYS A 308 27.14 10.17 -14.63
C LYS A 308 28.16 9.55 -15.58
N GLY A 309 27.80 9.39 -16.85
CA GLY A 309 28.75 8.99 -17.89
C GLY A 309 29.91 9.99 -17.96
N LYS A 310 31.06 9.54 -18.48
CA LYS A 310 32.30 10.34 -18.63
C LYS A 310 32.16 11.64 -19.45
N HIS A 311 31.01 11.90 -20.09
CA HIS A 311 30.76 13.08 -20.91
C HIS A 311 29.54 13.86 -20.38
N GLU A 312 29.69 15.18 -20.33
CA GLU A 312 28.82 16.15 -19.68
C GLU A 312 27.33 16.08 -20.08
N ASN A 313 26.45 16.44 -19.13
CA ASN A 313 25.02 16.74 -19.27
C ASN A 313 24.00 15.60 -19.48
N HIS A 314 24.08 14.49 -18.73
CA HIS A 314 22.99 13.51 -18.67
C HIS A 314 22.52 13.14 -17.25
N LEU A 315 21.19 13.02 -17.09
CA LEU A 315 20.46 12.57 -15.90
C LEU A 315 20.76 11.10 -15.56
N ASP A 316 20.52 10.73 -14.29
CA ASP A 316 20.65 9.38 -13.69
C ASP A 316 20.25 8.24 -14.66
N ALA A 317 21.24 7.66 -15.34
CA ALA A 317 21.04 6.57 -16.28
C ALA A 317 20.60 5.36 -15.46
N PHE A 318 19.38 4.87 -15.71
CA PHE A 318 18.73 3.77 -14.98
C PHE A 318 18.10 4.12 -13.61
N ALA A 319 17.76 5.39 -13.36
CA ALA A 319 17.05 5.82 -12.14
C ALA A 319 15.76 5.00 -11.84
N SER A 320 14.99 4.70 -12.90
CA SER A 320 13.76 3.91 -12.83
C SER A 320 14.05 2.49 -12.34
N GLU A 321 15.03 1.84 -12.95
CA GLU A 321 15.45 0.47 -12.72
C GLU A 321 16.09 0.31 -11.34
N ARG A 322 16.83 1.32 -10.88
CA ARG A 322 17.37 1.38 -9.51
C ARG A 322 16.29 1.61 -8.47
N ARG A 323 15.30 2.47 -8.74
CA ARG A 323 14.13 2.63 -7.87
C ARG A 323 13.32 1.33 -7.77
N LYS A 324 13.23 0.60 -8.87
CA LYS A 324 12.63 -0.72 -8.99
C LYS A 324 13.40 -1.81 -8.22
N ALA A 325 14.72 -1.90 -8.38
CA ALA A 325 15.60 -2.80 -7.62
C ALA A 325 15.62 -2.47 -6.12
N LYS A 326 15.53 -1.17 -5.79
CA LYS A 326 15.36 -0.68 -4.43
C LYS A 326 14.04 -1.16 -3.84
N MET A 327 12.93 -0.95 -4.55
CA MET A 327 11.63 -1.46 -4.16
C MET A 327 11.68 -2.97 -3.94
N LEU A 328 12.32 -3.73 -4.82
CA LEU A 328 12.51 -5.18 -4.66
C LEU A 328 13.32 -5.55 -3.41
N ASN A 329 14.50 -4.94 -3.20
CA ASN A 329 15.34 -5.21 -2.03
C ASN A 329 14.60 -4.89 -0.73
N PHE A 330 13.86 -3.79 -0.70
CA PHE A 330 13.01 -3.45 0.44
C PHE A 330 11.79 -4.37 0.53
N SER A 331 11.15 -4.77 -0.56
CA SER A 331 10.00 -5.69 -0.57
C SER A 331 10.35 -7.12 -0.13
N ILE A 332 11.56 -7.58 -0.45
CA ILE A 332 12.17 -8.83 0.03
C ILE A 332 12.33 -8.77 1.56
N ALA A 333 12.71 -7.60 2.08
CA ALA A 333 12.81 -7.32 3.52
C ALA A 333 11.45 -6.92 4.16
N TYR A 334 10.48 -6.45 3.38
CA TYR A 334 9.21 -5.85 3.77
C TYR A 334 8.02 -6.42 2.99
N ARG A 335 7.32 -7.35 3.64
CA ARG A 335 5.91 -7.73 3.43
C ARG A 335 5.52 -8.38 2.10
N MET A 336 6.39 -8.63 1.13
CA MET A 336 5.98 -9.34 -0.10
C MET A 336 5.95 -10.88 0.05
N THR A 337 4.91 -11.49 -0.53
CA THR A 337 4.77 -12.95 -0.65
C THR A 337 5.60 -13.47 -1.83
N PRO A 338 6.01 -14.76 -1.85
CA PRO A 338 6.71 -15.36 -3.00
C PRO A 338 6.03 -15.10 -4.34
N ARG A 339 4.68 -15.06 -4.35
CA ARG A 339 3.87 -14.78 -5.53
C ARG A 339 4.02 -13.35 -6.02
N GLY A 340 3.93 -12.36 -5.13
CA GLY A 340 4.16 -10.95 -5.51
C GLY A 340 5.58 -10.74 -6.03
N LEU A 341 6.56 -11.46 -5.46
CA LEU A 341 7.94 -11.40 -5.93
C LEU A 341 8.10 -12.02 -7.33
N ALA A 342 7.45 -13.16 -7.59
CA ALA A 342 7.54 -13.89 -8.85
C ALA A 342 6.80 -13.20 -10.01
N GLU A 343 5.66 -12.57 -9.74
CA GLU A 343 4.88 -11.83 -10.75
C GLU A 343 5.58 -10.53 -11.17
N GLY A 344 6.36 -9.89 -10.27
CA GLY A 344 7.08 -8.63 -10.56
C GLY A 344 8.55 -8.78 -10.98
N TRP A 345 9.27 -9.83 -10.52
CA TRP A 345 10.73 -9.83 -10.50
C TRP A 345 11.34 -11.24 -10.62
N LYS A 346 11.30 -11.82 -11.82
CA LYS A 346 11.64 -13.23 -12.09
C LYS A 346 13.07 -13.68 -11.68
N VAL A 347 14.03 -12.78 -11.45
CA VAL A 347 15.46 -13.13 -11.28
C VAL A 347 15.93 -13.23 -9.80
N CYS A 348 15.39 -12.42 -8.89
CA CYS A 348 15.90 -12.34 -7.50
C CYS A 348 15.27 -13.35 -6.52
N LEU A 349 14.30 -14.15 -6.98
CA LEU A 349 13.60 -15.12 -6.15
C LEU A 349 14.56 -16.17 -5.53
N ASN A 350 15.60 -16.57 -6.25
CA ASN A 350 16.47 -17.69 -5.85
C ASN A 350 17.29 -17.42 -4.58
N LEU A 351 17.95 -16.26 -4.47
CA LEU A 351 18.72 -15.89 -3.28
C LEU A 351 17.83 -15.73 -2.04
N TRP A 352 16.64 -15.15 -2.23
CA TRP A 352 15.65 -15.04 -1.17
C TRP A 352 15.17 -16.41 -0.70
N LEU A 353 14.85 -17.32 -1.63
CA LEU A 353 14.46 -18.69 -1.30
C LEU A 353 15.56 -19.44 -0.54
N GLN A 354 16.84 -19.25 -0.87
CA GLN A 354 17.95 -19.86 -0.14
C GLN A 354 18.02 -19.38 1.32
N GLN A 355 17.92 -18.07 1.55
CA GLN A 355 17.92 -17.52 2.92
C GLN A 355 16.67 -17.95 3.71
N GLN A 356 15.51 -18.00 3.05
CA GLN A 356 14.27 -18.53 3.63
C GLN A 356 14.45 -19.98 4.09
N GLU A 357 15.04 -20.83 3.25
CA GLU A 357 15.20 -22.25 3.57
C GLU A 357 16.23 -22.47 4.68
N ALA A 358 17.32 -21.70 4.71
CA ALA A 358 18.28 -21.73 5.81
C ALA A 358 17.60 -21.38 7.15
N ARG A 359 16.76 -20.34 7.18
CA ARG A 359 16.01 -19.93 8.38
C ARG A 359 14.91 -20.91 8.78
N LYS A 360 14.25 -21.54 7.81
CA LYS A 360 13.30 -22.63 8.08
C LYS A 360 14.00 -23.84 8.68
N ARG A 361 15.21 -24.15 8.24
CA ARG A 361 16.02 -25.24 8.82
C ARG A 361 16.36 -24.96 10.28
N GLU A 362 16.88 -23.77 10.58
CA GLU A 362 17.15 -23.32 11.95
C GLU A 362 15.89 -23.40 12.84
N ALA A 363 14.74 -22.96 12.33
CA ALA A 363 13.48 -23.04 13.07
C ALA A 363 12.96 -24.48 13.24
N ARG A 364 13.28 -25.42 12.33
CA ARG A 364 12.95 -26.85 12.49
C ARG A 364 13.86 -27.52 13.53
N GLU A 365 15.13 -27.13 13.57
CA GLU A 365 16.13 -27.70 14.48
C GLU A 365 16.00 -27.18 15.91
N LEU A 366 15.82 -25.86 16.06
CA LEU A 366 15.81 -25.18 17.37
C LEU A 366 14.40 -24.91 17.90
N SER A 367 13.36 -25.10 17.08
CA SER A 367 11.98 -24.68 17.38
C SER A 367 11.80 -23.19 17.66
N GLU A 368 12.82 -22.37 17.37
CA GLU A 368 12.81 -20.93 17.59
C GLU A 368 13.69 -20.16 16.59
N VAL A 369 13.50 -18.84 16.59
CA VAL A 369 14.23 -17.88 15.77
C VAL A 369 14.58 -16.67 16.61
N HIS A 370 15.85 -16.27 16.58
CA HIS A 370 16.33 -15.07 17.25
C HIS A 370 16.37 -13.84 16.34
N THR A 371 15.99 -12.70 16.91
CA THR A 371 16.34 -11.36 16.42
C THR A 371 17.83 -11.06 16.64
N MET A 372 18.31 -9.94 16.10
CA MET A 372 19.68 -9.47 16.31
C MET A 372 20.02 -9.23 17.79
N LEU A 373 19.06 -8.77 18.60
CA LEU A 373 19.26 -8.53 20.03
C LEU A 373 18.92 -9.75 20.89
N GLY A 374 18.72 -10.92 20.29
CA GLY A 374 18.53 -12.19 20.99
C GLY A 374 17.10 -12.50 21.43
N ARG A 375 16.11 -11.64 21.14
CA ARG A 375 14.70 -11.96 21.39
C ARG A 375 14.26 -13.14 20.52
N ALA A 376 13.71 -14.17 21.16
CA ALA A 376 13.28 -15.41 20.52
C ALA A 376 11.80 -15.37 20.11
N ARG A 377 11.48 -16.00 18.98
CA ARG A 377 10.12 -16.37 18.58
C ARG A 377 10.07 -17.88 18.35
N HIS A 378 9.15 -18.54 19.04
CA HIS A 378 8.97 -19.99 18.94
C HIS A 378 8.05 -20.34 17.76
N PHE A 379 8.38 -21.44 17.08
CA PHE A 379 7.59 -22.02 16.00
C PHE A 379 7.25 -23.46 16.35
N SER A 380 5.96 -23.80 16.37
CA SER A 380 5.54 -25.20 16.38
C SER A 380 5.76 -25.82 15.00
N SER A 381 5.94 -27.14 14.95
CA SER A 381 6.05 -27.92 13.69
C SER A 381 4.94 -27.58 12.69
N ASP A 382 3.72 -27.41 13.19
CA ASP A 382 2.52 -27.12 12.38
C ASP A 382 2.53 -25.70 11.82
N ARG A 383 3.12 -24.73 12.53
CA ARG A 383 3.21 -23.33 12.07
C ARG A 383 4.31 -23.09 11.03
N LEU A 384 5.20 -24.06 10.82
CA LEU A 384 6.24 -23.98 9.80
C LEU A 384 5.74 -24.32 8.39
N THR A 385 4.57 -24.95 8.29
CA THR A 385 3.89 -25.28 7.02
C THR A 385 2.83 -24.27 6.62
N ASP A 386 2.44 -23.37 7.54
CA ASP A 386 1.49 -22.28 7.28
C ASP A 386 1.95 -21.37 6.12
N SER A 387 0.98 -20.88 5.35
CA SER A 387 1.22 -19.85 4.35
C SER A 387 1.76 -18.57 5.00
N VAL A 388 2.84 -18.01 4.45
CA VAL A 388 3.39 -16.73 4.90
C VAL A 388 2.38 -15.62 4.67
N THR A 389 2.00 -14.92 5.73
CA THR A 389 1.08 -13.78 5.71
C THR A 389 1.66 -12.61 6.51
N PRO A 390 1.12 -11.38 6.38
CA PRO A 390 1.55 -10.26 7.22
C PRO A 390 1.42 -10.53 8.73
N SER A 391 0.42 -11.33 9.13
CA SER A 391 0.20 -11.78 10.51
C SER A 391 1.07 -12.98 10.91
N ASN A 392 1.46 -13.82 9.95
CA ASN A 392 2.40 -14.91 10.16
C ASN A 392 3.57 -14.83 9.17
N PRO A 393 4.59 -13.99 9.46
CA PRO A 393 5.69 -13.72 8.52
C PRO A 393 6.68 -14.88 8.35
N GLY A 394 6.44 -16.02 8.99
CA GLY A 394 7.34 -17.16 9.01
C GLY A 394 8.68 -16.89 9.71
N PRO A 395 9.59 -17.88 9.71
CA PRO A 395 10.89 -17.79 10.41
C PRO A 395 11.78 -16.64 9.95
N TYR A 396 12.02 -16.50 8.64
CA TYR A 396 12.88 -15.45 8.09
C TYR A 396 12.31 -14.06 8.38
N GLY A 397 11.03 -13.85 8.05
CA GLY A 397 10.38 -12.56 8.28
C GLY A 397 10.38 -12.19 9.76
N SER A 398 10.17 -13.16 10.67
CA SER A 398 10.21 -12.89 12.11
C SER A 398 11.56 -12.36 12.58
N ARG A 399 12.68 -12.90 12.06
CA ARG A 399 14.01 -12.35 12.36
C ARG A 399 14.20 -10.96 11.78
N CYS A 400 13.86 -10.75 10.51
CA CYS A 400 14.08 -9.47 9.83
C CYS A 400 13.20 -8.36 10.44
N TYR A 401 11.88 -8.59 10.54
CA TYR A 401 10.94 -7.64 11.13
C TYR A 401 11.21 -7.40 12.60
N GLY A 402 11.60 -8.45 13.33
CA GLY A 402 11.93 -8.35 14.74
C GLY A 402 13.18 -7.54 14.99
N SER A 403 14.26 -7.80 14.25
CA SER A 403 15.50 -7.02 14.39
C SER A 403 15.30 -5.55 14.00
N ALA A 404 14.51 -5.26 12.96
CA ALA A 404 14.16 -3.89 12.60
C ALA A 404 13.32 -3.21 13.69
N ALA A 405 12.37 -3.93 14.29
CA ALA A 405 11.60 -3.43 15.42
C ALA A 405 12.50 -3.10 16.62
N ASP A 406 13.46 -3.98 16.91
CA ASP A 406 14.39 -3.80 18.03
C ASP A 406 15.23 -2.52 17.83
N VAL A 407 15.73 -2.26 16.61
CA VAL A 407 16.47 -1.02 16.26
C VAL A 407 15.61 0.23 16.52
N VAL A 408 14.36 0.25 16.04
CA VAL A 408 13.44 1.38 16.25
C VAL A 408 13.13 1.57 17.74
N MET A 409 12.92 0.48 18.48
CA MET A 409 12.65 0.54 19.92
C MET A 409 13.86 1.08 20.70
N CYS A 410 15.08 0.66 20.35
CA CYS A 410 16.31 1.21 20.90
C CYS A 410 16.45 2.71 20.61
N ALA A 411 16.17 3.14 19.38
CA ALA A 411 16.14 4.57 19.03
C ALA A 411 15.12 5.35 19.86
N MET A 412 13.89 4.84 20.00
CA MET A 412 12.86 5.46 20.83
C MET A 412 13.27 5.56 22.31
N LEU A 413 13.99 4.56 22.83
CA LEU A 413 14.54 4.61 24.20
C LEU A 413 15.66 5.64 24.33
N GLU A 414 16.54 5.76 23.33
CA GLU A 414 17.61 6.77 23.31
C GLU A 414 17.04 8.19 23.27
N ILE A 415 16.05 8.42 22.40
CA ILE A 415 15.25 9.65 22.35
C ILE A 415 14.61 9.93 23.71
N SER A 416 13.94 8.94 24.30
CA SER A 416 13.25 9.09 25.59
C SER A 416 14.20 9.37 26.76
N LYS A 417 15.47 8.97 26.66
CA LYS A 417 16.50 9.27 27.67
C LYS A 417 17.13 10.64 27.50
N ASN A 418 17.06 11.24 26.31
CA ASN A 418 17.72 12.51 26.01
C ASN A 418 17.15 13.67 26.87
N ALA A 419 17.98 14.23 27.75
CA ALA A 419 17.57 15.30 28.67
C ALA A 419 17.26 16.61 27.92
N ARG A 420 18.08 16.95 26.92
CA ARG A 420 17.91 18.18 26.13
C ARG A 420 16.58 18.18 25.37
N LEU A 421 16.18 17.05 24.80
CA LEU A 421 14.89 16.92 24.13
C LEU A 421 13.71 17.20 25.07
N LYS A 422 13.80 16.72 26.32
CA LYS A 422 12.79 16.97 27.37
C LYS A 422 12.74 18.43 27.78
N GLU A 423 13.90 19.08 27.94
CA GLU A 423 13.99 20.52 28.25
C GLU A 423 13.34 21.37 27.16
N LEU A 424 13.52 20.99 25.88
CA LEU A 424 12.93 21.70 24.74
C LEU A 424 11.41 21.45 24.60
N GLY A 425 10.83 20.55 25.39
CA GLY A 425 9.39 20.29 25.44
C GLY A 425 8.83 19.56 24.22
N TRP A 426 9.68 18.91 23.42
CA TRP A 426 9.23 18.13 22.26
C TRP A 426 8.75 16.74 22.69
N VAL A 427 7.62 16.30 22.13
CA VAL A 427 6.97 15.05 22.51
C VAL A 427 6.87 14.11 21.30
N LEU A 428 7.21 12.83 21.51
CA LEU A 428 6.96 11.78 20.53
C LEU A 428 5.45 11.52 20.44
N VAL A 429 4.85 11.84 19.29
CA VAL A 429 3.40 11.77 19.06
C VAL A 429 2.97 10.42 18.50
N LEU A 430 3.74 9.88 17.56
CA LEU A 430 3.40 8.64 16.87
C LEU A 430 4.67 7.95 16.35
N GLN A 431 4.68 6.62 16.41
CA GLN A 431 5.64 5.79 15.68
C GLN A 431 4.89 4.97 14.63
N VAL A 432 5.39 5.02 13.39
CA VAL A 432 4.85 4.33 12.22
C VAL A 432 5.98 3.55 11.57
N HIS A 433 6.09 2.26 11.90
CA HIS A 433 7.12 1.37 11.38
C HIS A 433 8.55 1.84 11.71
N ASP A 434 9.26 2.45 10.78
CA ASP A 434 10.59 3.04 10.92
C ASP A 434 10.56 4.55 11.16
N GLU A 435 9.40 5.17 10.99
CA GLU A 435 9.17 6.59 11.19
C GLU A 435 8.73 6.93 12.61
N VAL A 436 9.26 8.03 13.13
CA VAL A 436 8.84 8.68 14.38
C VAL A 436 8.41 10.12 14.09
N ILE A 437 7.32 10.54 14.73
CA ILE A 437 6.73 11.86 14.56
C ILE A 437 6.72 12.56 15.91
N PHE A 438 7.37 13.71 15.99
CA PHE A 438 7.40 14.57 17.16
C PHE A 438 6.60 15.85 16.91
N GLU A 439 6.22 16.50 18.00
CA GLU A 439 5.62 17.83 17.98
C GLU A 439 6.17 18.67 19.13
N GLY A 440 6.43 19.95 18.87
CA GLY A 440 6.95 20.90 19.86
C GLY A 440 7.04 22.32 19.28
N LEU A 441 7.54 23.27 20.07
CA LEU A 441 7.64 24.68 19.68
C LEU A 441 8.56 24.85 18.47
N SER A 442 8.09 25.61 17.47
CA SER A 442 8.79 25.75 16.19
C SER A 442 10.19 26.36 16.33
N GLU A 443 10.39 27.23 17.32
CA GLU A 443 11.65 27.93 17.58
C GLU A 443 12.82 26.98 17.88
N SER A 444 12.55 25.82 18.49
CA SER A 444 13.57 24.83 18.84
C SER A 444 13.64 23.66 17.86
N ALA A 445 12.93 23.73 16.73
CA ALA A 445 12.77 22.60 15.82
C ALA A 445 14.10 22.12 15.20
N GLU A 446 14.99 23.03 14.81
CA GLU A 446 16.26 22.65 14.19
C GLU A 446 17.17 21.88 15.16
N VAL A 447 17.30 22.39 16.39
CA VAL A 447 18.09 21.74 17.45
C VAL A 447 17.49 20.38 17.80
N THR A 448 16.16 20.30 17.95
CA THR A 448 15.48 19.04 18.23
C THR A 448 15.67 18.03 17.10
N MET A 449 15.56 18.46 15.85
CA MET A 449 15.69 17.59 14.69
C MET A 449 17.07 16.96 14.64
N ALA A 450 18.14 17.74 14.91
CA ALA A 450 19.50 17.22 15.00
C ALA A 450 19.65 16.16 16.12
N ILE A 451 19.06 16.40 17.29
CA ILE A 451 19.05 15.43 18.40
C ILE A 451 18.33 14.13 18.01
N VAL A 452 17.16 14.23 17.37
CA VAL A 452 16.38 13.06 16.93
C VAL A 452 17.17 12.24 15.91
N VAL A 453 17.78 12.90 14.92
CA VAL A 453 18.66 12.26 13.93
C VAL A 453 19.83 11.54 14.61
N GLU A 454 20.49 12.18 15.57
CA GLU A 454 21.58 11.57 16.31
C GLU A 454 21.12 10.32 17.07
N CYS A 455 20.04 10.42 17.86
CA CYS A 455 19.51 9.30 18.64
C CYS A 455 19.09 8.12 17.74
N MET A 456 18.48 8.39 16.58
CA MET A 456 18.10 7.35 15.62
C MET A 456 19.30 6.75 14.91
N SER A 457 20.31 7.54 14.53
CA SER A 457 21.53 7.02 13.88
C SER A 457 22.40 6.18 14.82
N LYS A 458 22.27 6.40 16.15
CA LYS A 458 23.06 5.74 17.19
C LYS A 458 22.17 5.12 18.28
N PRO A 459 21.28 4.17 17.94
CA PRO A 459 20.20 3.75 18.82
C PRO A 459 20.67 2.89 20.00
N PHE A 460 21.90 2.38 19.98
CA PHE A 460 22.43 1.47 21.00
C PHE A 460 23.27 2.23 22.02
N ASN A 461 22.60 2.98 22.90
CA ASN A 461 23.23 3.81 23.95
C ASN A 461 24.24 4.81 23.36
N GLY A 462 23.81 5.57 22.35
CA GLY A 462 24.66 6.54 21.66
C GLY A 462 25.72 5.92 20.75
N LYS A 463 25.55 4.65 20.37
CA LYS A 463 26.41 3.96 19.38
C LYS A 463 25.59 3.31 18.27
N ASN A 464 26.23 3.12 17.12
CA ASN A 464 25.78 2.20 16.08
C ASN A 464 26.66 0.94 16.16
N ILE A 465 26.06 -0.22 16.49
CA ILE A 465 26.77 -1.51 16.57
C ILE A 465 26.63 -2.33 15.27
N LEU A 466 25.89 -1.81 14.30
CA LEU A 466 25.67 -2.48 13.03
C LEU A 466 26.90 -2.31 12.15
N SER A 467 27.06 -3.23 11.19
CA SER A 467 28.10 -3.12 10.15
C SER A 467 27.81 -2.02 9.13
N VAL A 468 26.67 -1.34 9.26
CA VAL A 468 26.16 -0.37 8.29
C VAL A 468 25.63 0.86 9.02
N ASP A 469 25.83 2.04 8.45
CA ASP A 469 25.33 3.29 9.04
C ASP A 469 23.81 3.42 8.95
N LEU A 470 23.20 3.83 10.05
CA LEU A 470 21.77 4.12 10.10
C LEU A 470 21.53 5.55 9.66
N ASN A 471 21.28 5.74 8.36
CA ASN A 471 20.93 7.04 7.83
C ASN A 471 19.49 7.41 8.23
N VAL A 472 19.27 8.68 8.56
CA VAL A 472 17.99 9.18 9.08
C VAL A 472 17.62 10.42 8.30
N ASP A 473 16.51 10.34 7.56
CA ASP A 473 15.95 11.49 6.87
C ASP A 473 14.92 12.14 7.80
N ALA A 474 15.14 13.40 8.15
CA ALA A 474 14.23 14.17 9.01
C ALA A 474 13.80 15.47 8.35
N LYS A 475 12.52 15.82 8.50
CA LYS A 475 11.94 17.08 8.02
C LYS A 475 11.13 17.75 9.13
N CYS A 476 11.27 19.06 9.22
CA CYS A 476 10.40 19.93 10.04
C CYS A 476 9.27 20.48 9.15
N VAL A 477 8.02 20.21 9.51
CA VAL A 477 6.85 20.52 8.68
C VAL A 477 5.63 20.88 9.54
N GLN A 478 4.62 21.48 8.90
CA GLN A 478 3.37 21.85 9.56
C GLN A 478 2.28 20.76 9.48
N ASN A 479 2.42 19.82 8.54
CA ASN A 479 1.53 18.67 8.40
C ASN A 479 2.29 17.43 7.95
N TRP A 480 1.77 16.25 8.25
CA TRP A 480 2.47 14.99 7.99
C TRP A 480 2.68 14.72 6.49
N TYR A 481 1.76 15.15 5.60
CA TYR A 481 1.94 14.96 4.16
C TYR A 481 3.15 15.71 3.60
N ALA A 482 3.44 16.92 4.09
CA ALA A 482 4.58 17.71 3.65
C ALA A 482 5.94 17.08 4.01
N ALA A 483 5.98 16.15 4.97
CA ALA A 483 7.20 15.41 5.27
C ALA A 483 7.47 14.26 4.30
N LYS A 484 6.47 13.82 3.55
CA LYS A 484 6.56 12.63 2.71
C LYS A 484 7.17 12.89 1.35
#